data_AF-A0A316EF91-F1
#
_entry.id   AF-A0A316EF91-F1
#
_cell.length_a   1.000
_cell.length_b   1.000
_cell.length_c   1.000
_cell.angle_alpha   90.00
_cell.angle_beta   90.00
_cell.angle_gamma   90.00
#
_symmetry.space_group_name_H-M   'P 1'
#
loop_
_entity.id
_entity.type
_entity.pdbx_description
1 polymer ?
#
loop_
_entity_poly.entity_id
_entity_poly.type
_entity_poly.pdbx_seq_one_letter_code
_entity_poly.pdbx_strand_id
1 'polypeptide(L)'
;MEKIETYQEILLSFLEDYAKITYANAPNLEQQILVDTKRNHFQLVSVGWQKGKFIYDVVFHFDIKNEQIWIQQNWTDLKLRQELVERGVENQDIFVGFSPLQQPLETTVQGVVAK
;
A
#
# COMPACT_ATOMS: atom_id res chain seq x y z
N MET A 1 21.07 1.23 4.95
CA MET A 1 20.91 -0.09 4.28
C MET A 1 19.99 -1.00 5.09
N GLU A 2 20.31 -1.25 6.37
CA GLU A 2 19.43 -1.99 7.32
C GLU A 2 17.99 -1.46 7.34
N LYS A 3 17.79 -0.14 7.43
CA LYS A 3 16.45 0.49 7.39
C LYS A 3 15.66 0.18 6.12
N ILE A 4 16.33 0.22 4.96
CA ILE A 4 15.69 -0.11 3.68
C ILE A 4 15.27 -1.57 3.70
N GLU A 5 16.17 -2.49 4.07
CA GLU A 5 15.89 -3.93 4.14
C GLU A 5 14.70 -4.22 5.07
N THR A 6 14.65 -3.60 6.25
CA THR A 6 13.49 -3.69 7.16
C THR A 6 12.20 -3.21 6.49
N TYR A 7 12.23 -2.09 5.77
CA TYR A 7 11.04 -1.58 5.08
C TYR A 7 10.63 -2.44 3.90
N GLN A 8 11.59 -3.06 3.18
CA GLN A 8 11.30 -4.03 2.13
C GLN A 8 10.59 -5.26 2.72
N GLU A 9 11.07 -5.79 3.84
CA GLU A 9 10.45 -6.93 4.54
C GLU A 9 9.03 -6.60 5.02
N ILE A 10 8.85 -5.42 5.63
CA ILE A 10 7.53 -4.95 6.07
C ILE A 10 6.56 -4.85 4.89
N LEU A 11 6.98 -4.23 3.78
CA LEU A 11 6.14 -4.08 2.60
C LEU A 11 5.83 -5.44 1.96
N LEU A 12 6.80 -6.34 1.86
CA LEU A 12 6.56 -7.68 1.32
C LEU A 12 5.57 -8.46 2.19
N SER A 13 5.78 -8.50 3.52
CA SER A 13 4.86 -9.15 4.45
C SER A 13 3.46 -8.53 4.41
N PHE A 14 3.37 -7.20 4.30
CA PHE A 14 2.09 -6.52 4.09
C PHE A 14 1.40 -7.06 2.83
N LEU A 15 2.07 -7.05 1.67
CA LEU A 15 1.46 -7.53 0.42
C LEU A 15 1.07 -9.01 0.48
N GLU A 16 1.88 -9.86 1.12
CA GLU A 16 1.58 -11.28 1.33
C GLU A 16 0.33 -11.51 2.18
N ASP A 17 0.12 -10.70 3.22
CA ASP A 17 -1.08 -10.80 4.05
C ASP A 17 -2.33 -10.42 3.26
N TYR A 18 -2.28 -9.35 2.47
CA TYR A 18 -3.42 -8.89 1.68
C TYR A 18 -3.66 -9.76 0.43
N ALA A 19 -2.64 -10.39 -0.14
CA ALA A 19 -2.79 -11.33 -1.26
C ALA A 19 -3.58 -12.59 -0.87
N LYS A 20 -3.57 -12.98 0.42
CA LYS A 20 -4.36 -14.11 0.94
C LYS A 20 -5.86 -13.80 0.99
N ILE A 21 -6.25 -12.52 0.91
CA ILE A 21 -7.65 -12.10 0.97
C ILE A 21 -8.30 -12.32 -0.40
N THR A 22 -9.12 -13.37 -0.50
CA THR A 22 -9.87 -13.66 -1.73
C THR A 22 -11.17 -12.88 -1.79
N TYR A 23 -11.53 -12.39 -2.98
CA TYR A 23 -12.82 -11.74 -3.20
C TYR A 23 -13.95 -12.78 -3.31
N ALA A 24 -14.83 -12.85 -2.31
CA ALA A 24 -15.98 -13.76 -2.34
C ALA A 24 -16.89 -13.56 -3.58
N ASN A 25 -16.99 -12.32 -4.08
CA ASN A 25 -17.78 -11.95 -5.25
C ASN A 25 -16.98 -11.92 -6.57
N ALA A 26 -15.71 -12.31 -6.54
CA ALA A 26 -14.81 -12.30 -7.70
C ALA A 26 -13.79 -13.46 -7.63
N PRO A 27 -14.24 -14.74 -7.59
CA PRO A 27 -13.37 -15.89 -7.36
C PRO A 27 -12.36 -16.15 -8.48
N ASN A 28 -12.55 -15.54 -9.66
CA ASN A 28 -11.66 -15.66 -10.81
C ASN A 28 -10.63 -14.52 -10.89
N LEU A 29 -10.55 -13.67 -9.86
CA LEU A 29 -9.47 -12.70 -9.72
C LEU A 29 -8.36 -13.31 -8.88
N GLU A 30 -7.16 -13.26 -9.42
CA GLU A 30 -5.92 -13.65 -8.77
C GLU A 30 -5.24 -12.41 -8.17
N GLN A 31 -4.69 -12.56 -6.97
CA GLN A 31 -3.81 -11.57 -6.36
C GLN A 31 -2.36 -11.90 -6.70
N GLN A 32 -1.68 -11.00 -7.39
CA GLN A 32 -0.29 -11.15 -7.82
C GLN A 32 0.59 -10.12 -7.11
N ILE A 33 1.68 -10.58 -6.49
CA ILE A 33 2.68 -9.73 -5.85
C ILE A 33 3.79 -9.46 -6.87
N LEU A 34 4.01 -8.18 -7.19
CA LEU A 34 5.08 -7.74 -8.09
C LEU A 34 6.08 -6.88 -7.31
N VAL A 35 7.28 -7.41 -7.11
CA VAL A 35 8.31 -6.78 -6.28
C VAL A 35 9.62 -6.65 -7.03
N ASP A 36 10.19 -5.46 -7.00
CA ASP A 36 11.56 -5.16 -7.42
C ASP A 36 12.31 -4.57 -6.22
N THR A 37 13.00 -5.41 -5.46
CA THR A 37 13.81 -4.98 -4.30
C THR A 37 15.07 -4.21 -4.70
N LYS A 38 15.53 -4.32 -5.95
CA LYS A 38 16.70 -3.55 -6.43
C LYS A 38 16.34 -2.10 -6.70
N ARG A 39 15.12 -1.86 -7.18
CA ARG A 39 14.61 -0.52 -7.52
C ARG A 39 13.58 0.01 -6.52
N ASN A 40 13.24 -0.80 -5.53
CA ASN A 40 12.29 -0.51 -4.45
C ASN A 40 10.87 -0.22 -4.93
N HIS A 41 10.29 -1.12 -5.72
CA HIS A 41 8.90 -1.05 -6.16
C HIS A 41 8.13 -2.28 -5.67
N PHE A 42 6.98 -2.06 -5.04
CA PHE A 42 6.20 -3.09 -4.38
C PHE A 42 4.72 -2.92 -4.75
N GLN A 43 4.13 -3.92 -5.41
CA GLN A 43 2.74 -3.87 -5.86
C GLN A 43 1.98 -5.14 -5.52
N LEU A 44 0.69 -4.96 -5.20
CA LEU A 44 -0.32 -6.00 -5.25
C LEU A 44 -1.24 -5.72 -6.43
N VAL A 45 -1.37 -6.65 -7.35
CA VAL A 45 -2.18 -6.51 -8.56
C VAL A 45 -3.27 -7.57 -8.57
N SER A 46 -4.50 -7.13 -8.82
CA SER A 46 -5.64 -8.02 -9.07
C SER A 46 -5.75 -8.28 -10.56
N VAL A 47 -5.67 -9.54 -10.98
CA VAL A 47 -5.67 -9.94 -12.39
C VAL A 47 -6.69 -11.05 -12.63
N GLY A 48 -7.53 -10.90 -13.64
CA GLY A 48 -8.44 -11.98 -14.06
C GLY A 48 -9.72 -11.50 -14.72
N TRP A 49 -10.76 -12.32 -14.66
CA TRP A 49 -12.05 -12.00 -15.28
C TRP A 49 -13.15 -11.89 -14.23
N GLN A 50 -13.92 -10.81 -14.29
CA GLN A 50 -15.11 -10.63 -13.46
C GLN A 50 -16.29 -10.18 -14.32
N LYS A 51 -17.40 -10.94 -14.32
CA LYS A 51 -18.65 -10.60 -15.03
C LYS A 51 -18.42 -10.22 -16.51
N GLY A 52 -17.55 -10.94 -17.21
CA GLY A 52 -17.24 -10.71 -18.63
C GLY A 52 -16.31 -9.53 -18.91
N LYS A 53 -15.73 -8.91 -17.87
CA LYS A 53 -14.70 -7.88 -18.00
C LYS A 53 -13.36 -8.42 -17.52
N PHE A 54 -12.31 -8.13 -18.28
CA PHE A 54 -10.95 -8.38 -17.82
C PHE A 54 -10.54 -7.27 -16.85
N ILE A 55 -9.98 -7.67 -15.71
CA ILE A 55 -9.52 -6.81 -14.64
C ILE A 55 -8.01 -6.93 -14.56
N TYR A 56 -7.34 -5.78 -14.54
CA TYR A 56 -5.90 -5.65 -14.30
C TYR A 56 -5.71 -4.35 -13.50
N ASP A 57 -5.83 -4.45 -12.17
CA ASP A 57 -5.87 -3.29 -11.28
C ASP A 57 -4.79 -3.40 -10.21
N VAL A 58 -4.02 -2.33 -10.04
CA VAL A 58 -3.02 -2.22 -8.96
C VAL A 58 -3.75 -1.85 -7.67
N VAL A 59 -3.92 -2.80 -6.76
CA VAL A 59 -4.64 -2.62 -5.49
C VAL A 59 -3.83 -1.74 -4.54
N PHE A 60 -2.55 -2.07 -4.39
CA PHE A 60 -1.58 -1.32 -3.61
C PHE A 60 -0.32 -1.09 -4.43
N HIS A 61 0.28 0.09 -4.30
CA HIS A 61 1.60 0.38 -4.84
C HIS A 61 2.38 1.23 -3.84
N PHE A 62 3.54 0.72 -3.45
CA PHE A 62 4.52 1.42 -2.64
C PHE A 62 5.87 1.53 -3.37
N ASP A 63 6.55 2.64 -3.14
CA ASP A 63 7.99 2.75 -3.42
C ASP A 63 8.77 2.98 -2.12
N ILE A 64 10.06 2.62 -2.09
CA ILE A 64 11.00 3.14 -1.09
C ILE A 64 11.95 4.12 -1.77
N LYS A 65 11.93 5.39 -1.35
CA LYS A 65 12.78 6.47 -1.87
C LYS A 65 13.36 7.24 -0.71
N ASN A 66 14.67 7.49 -0.72
CA ASN A 66 15.37 8.21 0.36
C ASN A 66 15.07 7.64 1.76
N GLU A 67 15.04 6.30 1.86
CA GLU A 67 14.70 5.57 3.10
C GLU A 67 13.27 5.83 3.63
N GLN A 68 12.37 6.32 2.77
CA GLN A 68 10.97 6.60 3.08
C GLN A 68 10.04 5.75 2.21
N ILE A 69 8.90 5.34 2.77
CA ILE A 69 7.84 4.63 2.06
C ILE A 69 6.89 5.63 1.41
N TRP A 70 6.73 5.53 0.11
CA TRP A 70 5.83 6.34 -0.69
C TRP A 70 4.63 5.50 -1.11
N ILE A 71 3.45 5.86 -0.62
CA ILE A 71 2.18 5.24 -1.04
C ILE A 71 1.77 5.88 -2.37
N GLN A 72 1.89 5.11 -3.45
CA GLN A 72 1.53 5.54 -4.80
C GLN A 72 0.09 5.22 -5.14
N GLN A 73 -0.46 4.14 -4.59
CA GLN A 73 -1.83 3.72 -4.82
C GLN A 73 -2.41 2.99 -3.61
N ASN A 74 -3.68 3.29 -3.32
CA ASN A 74 -4.52 2.57 -2.38
C ASN A 74 -5.95 2.50 -2.93
N TRP A 75 -6.34 1.37 -3.52
CA TRP A 75 -7.71 1.14 -4.00
C TRP A 75 -8.65 0.57 -2.92
N THR A 76 -8.30 0.76 -1.64
CA THR A 76 -9.07 0.24 -0.51
C THR A 76 -9.35 1.35 0.50
N ASP A 77 -10.29 1.10 1.42
CA ASP A 77 -10.55 2.01 2.55
C ASP A 77 -9.53 1.85 3.69
N LEU A 78 -8.46 1.07 3.48
CA LEU A 78 -7.46 0.77 4.48
C LEU A 78 -6.65 2.03 4.84
N LYS A 79 -6.46 2.24 6.13
CA LYS A 79 -5.61 3.32 6.66
C LYS A 79 -4.14 2.92 6.60
N LEU A 80 -3.57 2.89 5.40
CA LEU A 80 -2.20 2.41 5.16
C LEU A 80 -1.12 3.00 6.07
N ARG A 81 -1.22 4.29 6.42
CA ARG A 81 -0.28 4.88 7.40
C ARG A 81 -0.33 4.16 8.74
N GLN A 82 -1.54 3.94 9.26
CA GLN A 82 -1.72 3.30 10.56
C GLN A 82 -1.18 1.87 10.51
N GLU A 83 -1.53 1.11 9.48
CA GLU A 83 -1.06 -0.26 9.26
C GLU A 83 0.46 -0.36 9.20
N LEU A 84 1.12 0.54 8.46
CA LEU A 84 2.59 0.55 8.35
C LEU A 84 3.26 0.95 9.68
N VAL A 85 2.68 1.89 10.43
CA VAL A 85 3.18 2.26 11.77
C VAL A 85 3.04 1.09 12.75
N GLU A 86 1.92 0.37 12.74
CA GLU A 86 1.72 -0.82 13.57
C GLU A 86 2.70 -1.95 13.23
N ARG A 87 3.16 -2.00 11.98
CA ARG A 87 4.23 -2.92 11.52
C ARG A 87 5.65 -2.42 11.80
N GLY A 88 5.82 -1.26 12.43
CA GLY A 88 7.11 -0.73 12.87
C GLY A 88 7.76 0.30 11.95
N VAL A 89 7.05 0.82 10.94
CA VAL A 89 7.54 1.94 10.13
C VAL A 89 7.43 3.24 10.92
N GLU A 90 8.47 4.08 10.89
CA GLU A 90 8.39 5.39 11.54
C GLU A 90 7.35 6.27 10.83
N ASN A 91 6.48 6.93 11.58
CA ASN A 91 5.39 7.73 11.00
C ASN A 91 5.93 8.83 10.04
N GLN A 92 7.07 9.42 10.39
CA GLN A 92 7.74 10.46 9.58
C GLN A 92 8.24 9.96 8.22
N ASP A 93 8.37 8.65 8.02
CA ASP A 93 8.89 8.05 6.79
C ASP A 93 7.80 7.61 5.83
N ILE A 94 6.53 7.87 6.13
CA ILE A 94 5.41 7.49 5.27
C ILE A 94 4.91 8.73 4.52
N PHE A 95 4.92 8.68 3.20
CA PHE A 95 4.53 9.77 2.30
C PHE A 95 3.41 9.34 1.35
N VAL A 96 2.59 10.30 0.93
CA VAL A 96 1.59 10.09 -0.13
C VAL A 96 2.14 10.59 -1.45
N GLY A 97 2.40 9.66 -2.37
CA GLY A 97 2.96 9.95 -3.68
C GLY A 97 1.93 10.44 -4.70
N PHE A 98 0.64 10.17 -4.48
CA PHE A 98 -0.44 10.56 -5.38
C PHE A 98 -1.06 11.95 -5.08
N SER A 99 -0.50 12.71 -4.13
CA SER A 99 -0.93 14.08 -3.83
C SER A 99 0.02 15.09 -4.48
N PRO A 100 -0.50 16.09 -5.23
CA PRO A 100 0.34 17.11 -5.89
C PRO A 100 1.10 17.98 -4.89
N LEU A 101 0.66 18.02 -3.63
CA LEU A 101 1.33 18.77 -2.57
C LEU A 101 2.49 17.98 -1.93
N GLN A 102 2.60 16.67 -2.19
CA GLN A 102 3.60 15.77 -1.56
C GLN A 102 3.74 16.00 -0.05
N GLN A 103 2.64 16.30 0.63
CA GLN A 103 2.62 16.60 2.06
C GLN A 103 2.53 15.31 2.90
N PRO A 104 3.07 15.30 4.13
CA PRO A 104 2.76 14.28 5.11
C PRO A 104 1.23 14.18 5.25
N LEU A 105 0.66 12.97 5.33
CA LEU A 105 -0.77 12.84 5.62
C LEU A 105 -1.03 13.48 6.97
N GLU A 106 -1.88 14.50 7.02
CA GLU A 106 -2.29 15.09 8.27
C GLU A 106 -2.93 14.01 9.15
N THR A 107 -2.42 13.89 10.37
CA THR A 107 -3.15 13.25 11.46
C THR A 107 -4.41 14.06 11.69
N THR A 108 -5.57 13.56 11.23
CA THR A 108 -6.85 14.10 11.69
C THR A 108 -6.95 13.85 13.19
N VAL A 109 -6.59 14.85 13.99
CA VAL A 109 -6.96 14.88 15.40
C VAL A 109 -8.48 15.10 15.42
N GLN A 110 -9.22 14.09 15.84
CA GLN A 110 -10.65 14.25 16.12
C GLN A 110 -10.82 15.36 17.15
N GLY A 111 -11.50 16.45 16.77
CA GLY A 111 -11.93 17.44 17.73
C GLY A 111 -12.14 18.83 17.15
N VAL A 112 -13.17 19.02 16.32
CA VAL A 112 -13.98 20.24 16.38
C VAL A 112 -15.42 19.87 16.06
N VAL A 113 -16.25 19.81 17.11
CA VAL A 113 -17.70 20.03 16.97
C VAL A 113 -17.89 21.50 16.63
N ALA A 114 -18.51 21.81 15.50
CA ALA A 114 -19.00 23.15 15.23
C ALA A 114 -20.32 23.13 14.45
N LYS A 115 -21.38 23.29 15.25
CA LYS A 115 -22.73 23.81 14.98
C LYS A 115 -23.65 23.03 14.05
#